data_AF-A0A3D1AWX3-F1
#
_entry.id   AF-A0A3D1AWX3-F1
#
_cell.length_a   1.000
_cell.length_b   1.000
_cell.length_c   1.000
_cell.angle_alpha   90.00
_cell.angle_beta   90.00
_cell.angle_gamma   90.00
#
_symmetry.space_group_name_H-M   'P 1'
#
loop_
_entity.id
_entity.type
_entity.pdbx_description
1 polymer ?
#
loop_
_entity_poly.entity_id
_entity_poly.type
_entity_poly.pdbx_seq_one_letter_code
_entity_poly.pdbx_strand_id
1 'polypeptide(L)'
;SENFTSEAVLEATGSVFTNKYAEGYPGKRYYGGCEFADVVENLARERAKKLFHAEYVNVQPHSGSQANQAAYGAVLQPGDTIM
;
A
#
# COMPACT_ATOMS: atom_id res chain seq x y z
N SER A 1 8.20 -3.28 -19.03
CA SER A 1 7.73 -3.63 -17.67
C SER A 1 6.41 -4.38 -17.69
N GLU A 2 6.05 -5.02 -18.81
CA GLU A 2 4.77 -5.73 -18.93
C GLU A 2 4.85 -7.14 -18.37
N ASN A 3 3.71 -7.66 -17.95
CA ASN A 3 3.53 -9.05 -17.52
C ASN A 3 2.03 -9.40 -17.53
N PHE A 4 1.71 -10.69 -17.43
CA PHE A 4 0.35 -11.17 -17.19
C PHE A 4 0.23 -11.63 -15.74
N THR A 5 -0.76 -11.11 -15.01
CA THR A 5 -1.02 -11.50 -13.62
C THR A 5 -1.93 -12.72 -13.55
N SER A 6 -1.96 -13.39 -12.39
CA SER A 6 -2.86 -14.52 -12.15
C SER A 6 -4.32 -14.08 -12.02
N GLU A 7 -5.26 -14.97 -12.36
CA GLU A 7 -6.70 -14.76 -12.19
C GLU A 7 -7.08 -14.35 -10.77
N ALA A 8 -6.51 -14.99 -9.75
CA ALA A 8 -6.76 -14.66 -8.34
C ALA A 8 -6.45 -13.19 -7.98
N VAL A 9 -5.46 -12.57 -8.65
CA VAL A 9 -5.14 -11.14 -8.45
C VAL A 9 -6.23 -10.26 -9.08
N LEU A 10 -6.73 -10.64 -10.26
CA LEU A 10 -7.80 -9.91 -10.94
C LEU A 10 -9.11 -9.97 -10.13
N GLU A 11 -9.46 -11.16 -9.61
CA GLU A 11 -10.63 -11.36 -8.75
C GLU A 11 -10.59 -10.48 -7.49
N ALA A 12 -9.44 -10.46 -6.80
CA ALA A 12 -9.26 -9.63 -5.60
C ALA A 12 -9.34 -8.13 -5.93
N THR A 13 -8.73 -7.70 -7.04
CA THR A 13 -8.70 -6.28 -7.45
C THR A 13 -10.10 -5.78 -7.85
N GLY A 14 -10.92 -6.64 -8.49
CA GLY A 14 -12.30 -6.33 -8.88
C GLY A 14 -13.35 -6.53 -7.78
N SER A 15 -12.94 -6.78 -6.53
CA SER A 15 -13.83 -7.11 -5.44
C SER A 15 -14.50 -5.88 -4.79
N VAL A 16 -15.41 -6.13 -3.84
CA VAL A 16 -16.14 -5.10 -3.09
C VAL A 16 -15.26 -4.14 -2.28
N PHE A 17 -13.97 -4.46 -2.08
CA PHE A 17 -13.05 -3.60 -1.34
C PHE A 17 -12.83 -2.25 -2.03
N THR A 18 -13.07 -2.13 -3.34
CA THR A 18 -13.04 -0.85 -4.05
C THR A 18 -14.06 0.17 -3.53
N ASN A 19 -15.14 -0.30 -2.89
CA ASN A 19 -16.19 0.56 -2.34
C ASN A 19 -15.81 1.18 -0.99
N LYS A 20 -14.73 0.71 -0.35
CA LYS A 20 -14.42 1.07 1.04
C LYS A 20 -13.38 2.19 1.11
N TYR A 21 -13.82 3.34 1.64
CA TYR A 21 -12.90 4.40 2.07
C TYR A 21 -12.28 4.03 3.42
N ALA A 22 -10.95 3.92 3.49
CA ALA A 22 -10.19 3.43 4.65
C ALA A 22 -8.93 4.27 4.93
N GLU A 23 -9.07 5.60 4.89
CA GLU A 23 -7.96 6.52 5.18
C GLU A 23 -7.38 6.31 6.58
N GLY A 24 -6.06 6.46 6.69
CA GLY A 24 -5.26 6.18 7.88
C GLY A 24 -4.52 4.85 7.78
N TYR A 25 -4.20 4.27 8.92
CA TYR A 25 -3.56 2.95 9.02
C TYR A 25 -4.42 1.99 9.82
N PRO A 26 -4.20 0.66 9.73
CA PRO A 26 -4.94 -0.31 10.52
C PRO A 26 -4.96 0.03 12.02
N GLY A 27 -6.15 -0.01 12.64
CA GLY A 27 -6.37 0.39 14.03
C GLY A 27 -6.35 1.90 14.31
N LYS A 28 -6.02 2.74 13.30
CA LYS A 28 -6.01 4.21 13.37
C LYS A 28 -6.62 4.80 12.11
N ARG A 29 -7.87 4.45 11.85
CA ARG A 29 -8.65 4.91 10.68
C ARG A 29 -9.41 6.19 10.99
N TYR A 30 -9.56 7.04 9.99
CA TYR A 30 -10.42 8.24 10.09
C TYR A 30 -11.92 7.90 9.95
N TYR A 31 -12.24 6.72 9.41
CA TYR A 31 -13.60 6.28 9.14
C TYR A 31 -13.89 4.92 9.81
N GLY A 32 -15.14 4.73 10.25
CA GLY A 32 -15.61 3.45 10.80
C GLY A 32 -15.82 2.36 9.73
N GLY A 33 -16.04 1.12 10.16
CA GLY A 33 -16.36 0.00 9.27
C GLY A 33 -15.17 -0.56 8.48
N CYS A 34 -13.94 -0.34 8.95
CA CYS A 34 -12.70 -0.73 8.26
C CYS A 34 -12.11 -2.06 8.72
N GLU A 35 -12.81 -2.83 9.57
CA GLU A 35 -12.33 -4.04 10.23
C GLU A 35 -11.76 -5.06 9.22
N PHE A 36 -12.43 -5.25 8.10
CA PHE A 36 -11.96 -6.16 7.04
C PHE A 36 -10.86 -5.55 6.17
N ALA A 37 -10.86 -4.24 5.95
CA ALA A 37 -9.78 -3.56 5.24
C ALA A 37 -8.46 -3.62 6.04
N ASP A 38 -8.55 -3.53 7.36
CA ASP A 38 -7.42 -3.68 8.27
C ASP A 38 -6.81 -5.07 8.20
N VAL A 39 -7.64 -6.12 8.11
CA VAL A 39 -7.17 -7.50 7.92
C VAL A 39 -6.41 -7.63 6.61
N VAL A 40 -6.97 -7.11 5.51
CA VAL A 40 -6.33 -7.16 4.18
C VAL A 40 -5.00 -6.41 4.17
N GLU A 41 -4.97 -5.18 4.69
CA GLU A 41 -3.77 -4.35 4.70
C GLU A 41 -2.67 -4.92 5.60
N ASN A 42 -3.02 -5.43 6.79
CA ASN A 42 -2.06 -6.10 7.67
C ASN A 42 -1.49 -7.37 7.01
N LEU A 43 -2.34 -8.19 6.38
CA LEU A 43 -1.89 -9.39 5.68
C LEU A 43 -0.92 -9.05 4.53
N ALA A 44 -1.21 -8.00 3.77
CA ALA A 44 -0.34 -7.53 2.69
C ALA A 44 1.03 -7.06 3.24
N ARG A 45 1.03 -6.26 4.32
CA ARG A 45 2.26 -5.78 4.98
C ARG A 45 3.10 -6.93 5.51
N GLU A 46 2.51 -7.88 6.22
CA GLU A 46 3.23 -9.03 6.79
C GLU A 46 3.82 -9.93 5.70
N ARG A 47 3.07 -10.18 4.62
CA ARG A 47 3.59 -10.94 3.47
C ARG A 47 4.75 -10.22 2.78
N ALA A 48 4.64 -8.92 2.56
CA ALA A 48 5.71 -8.12 1.95
C ALA A 48 6.97 -8.09 2.82
N LYS A 49 6.83 -7.86 4.13
CA LYS A 49 7.94 -7.93 5.09
C LYS A 49 8.64 -9.28 5.03
N LYS A 50 7.87 -10.38 5.05
CA LYS A 50 8.42 -11.74 4.99
C LYS A 50 9.11 -12.02 3.66
N LEU A 51 8.52 -11.60 2.54
CA LEU A 51 9.06 -11.84 1.20
C LEU A 51 10.38 -11.12 0.96
N PHE A 52 10.53 -9.90 1.47
CA PHE A 52 11.70 -9.04 1.24
C PHE A 52 12.62 -8.91 2.45
N HIS A 53 12.35 -9.63 3.54
CA HIS A 53 13.09 -9.54 4.80
C HIS A 53 13.17 -8.10 5.35
N ALA A 54 12.10 -7.32 5.21
CA ALA A 54 12.04 -5.92 5.61
C ALA A 54 11.48 -5.73 7.03
N GLU A 55 11.99 -4.73 7.75
CA GLU A 55 11.49 -4.35 9.08
C GLU A 55 10.13 -3.63 8.99
N TYR A 56 9.99 -2.71 8.02
CA TYR A 56 8.80 -1.91 7.78
C TYR A 56 8.39 -1.93 6.30
N VAL A 57 7.08 -1.88 6.04
CA VAL A 57 6.50 -1.77 4.70
C VAL A 57 5.25 -0.89 4.75
N ASN A 58 5.12 0.00 3.76
CA ASN A 58 3.88 0.69 3.42
C ASN A 58 3.36 0.12 2.07
N VAL A 59 2.11 -0.33 2.05
CA VAL A 59 1.46 -0.96 0.88
C VAL A 59 0.36 -0.08 0.25
N GLN A 60 0.26 1.19 0.64
CA GLN A 60 -0.78 2.11 0.18
C GLN A 60 -0.48 2.89 -1.12
N PRO A 61 0.78 3.13 -1.56
CA PRO A 61 1.01 3.85 -2.82
C PRO A 61 0.38 3.15 -4.03
N HIS A 62 -0.34 3.88 -4.89
CA HIS A 62 -1.06 3.27 -6.02
C HIS A 62 -0.15 2.87 -7.20
N SER A 63 1.08 3.40 -7.25
CA SER A 63 2.04 3.11 -8.31
C SER A 63 3.47 3.43 -7.87
N GLY A 64 4.45 2.97 -8.65
CA GLY A 64 5.87 3.22 -8.37
C GLY A 64 6.24 4.71 -8.33
N SER A 65 5.70 5.53 -9.24
CA SER A 65 5.99 6.97 -9.26
C SER A 65 5.51 7.68 -7.98
N GLN A 66 4.33 7.33 -7.48
CA GLN A 66 3.80 7.88 -6.24
C GLN A 66 4.52 7.34 -5.00
N ALA A 67 4.99 6.09 -5.03
CA ALA A 67 5.83 5.55 -3.96
C ALA A 67 7.15 6.33 -3.84
N ASN A 68 7.80 6.64 -4.97
CA ASN A 68 9.01 7.47 -4.99
C ASN A 68 8.71 8.89 -4.49
N GLN A 69 7.61 9.50 -4.93
CA GLN A 69 7.20 10.83 -4.46
C GLN A 69 6.98 10.84 -2.93
N ALA A 70 6.32 9.82 -2.38
CA ALA A 70 6.11 9.70 -0.93
C ALA A 70 7.43 9.50 -0.18
N ALA A 71 8.36 8.68 -0.70
CA ALA A 71 9.68 8.48 -0.10
C ALA A 71 10.49 9.78 -0.10
N TYR A 72 10.52 10.52 -1.21
CA TYR A 72 11.20 11.81 -1.29
C TYR A 72 10.58 12.83 -0.34
N GLY A 73 9.25 12.94 -0.31
CA GLY A 73 8.56 13.85 0.61
C GLY A 73 8.74 13.51 2.09
N ALA A 74 9.13 12.27 2.41
CA ALA A 74 9.41 11.86 3.78
C ALA A 74 10.81 12.24 4.29
N VAL A 75 11.79 12.41 3.41
CA VAL A 75 13.21 12.59 3.81
C VAL A 75 13.91 13.79 3.19
N LEU A 76 13.34 14.42 2.15
CA LEU A 76 13.92 15.55 1.44
C LEU A 76 13.12 16.83 1.66
N GLN A 77 13.76 17.97 1.38
CA GLN A 77 13.18 19.30 1.33
C GLN A 77 13.28 19.88 -0.08
N PRO A 78 12.43 20.87 -0.44
CA PRO A 78 12.55 21.58 -1.71
C PRO A 78 13.95 22.19 -1.89
N GLY A 79 14.63 21.83 -2.98
CA GLY A 79 15.99 22.29 -3.30
C GLY A 79 17.09 21.25 -3.02
N ASP A 80 16.78 20.16 -2.33
CA ASP A 80 17.71 19.05 -2.15
C ASP A 80 18.07 18.37 -3.48
N THR A 81 19.31 17.92 -3.60
CA THR A 81 19.80 17.21 -4.81
C THR A 81 19.59 15.70 -4.66
N ILE A 82 19.04 15.08 -5.70
CA ILE A 82 18.90 13.61 -5.83
C ILE A 82 19.63 13.14 -7.09
N MET A 83 20.17 11.92 -7.08
CA MET A 83 20.79 11.26 -8.24
C MET A 83 20.35 9.81 -8.31
#